data_AF-A0A453K4V0-F1
#
_entry.id   AF-A0A453K4V0-F1
#
_cell.length_a   1.000
_cell.length_b   1.000
_cell.length_c   1.000
_cell.angle_alpha   90.00
_cell.angle_beta   90.00
_cell.angle_gamma   90.00
#
_symmetry.space_group_name_H-M   'P 1'
#
loop_
_entity.id
_entity.type
_entity.pdbx_description
1 polymer ?
#
loop_
_entity_poly.entity_id
_entity_poly.type
_entity_poly.pdbx_seq_one_letter_code
_entity_poly.pdbx_strand_id
1 'polypeptide(L)' 'NCTLEHYTSYKSSDIQICVCALWELQGNTSRCPLNAIREKYQHKKFECVANMLSPELAQSLFSRQANDTNPLLINDS' A
#
# COMPACT_ATOMS: atom_id res chain seq x y z
N ASN A 1 -1.27 -10.92 -6.15
CA ASN A 1 -2.74 -11.04 -6.44
C ASN A 1 -2.88 -10.92 -7.95
N CYS A 2 -2.89 -12.06 -8.67
CA CYS A 2 -2.58 -12.10 -10.10
C CYS A 2 -3.52 -11.25 -10.97
N THR A 3 -4.79 -11.15 -10.60
CA THR A 3 -5.77 -10.34 -11.35
C THR A 3 -5.41 -8.86 -11.32
N LEU A 4 -5.09 -8.32 -10.15
CA LEU A 4 -4.76 -6.90 -10.02
C LEU A 4 -3.46 -6.56 -10.74
N GLU A 5 -2.42 -7.39 -10.56
CA GLU A 5 -1.13 -7.24 -11.24
C GLU A 5 -1.27 -7.27 -12.77
N HIS A 6 -2.17 -8.11 -13.30
CA HIS A 6 -2.44 -8.17 -14.74
C HIS A 6 -3.03 -6.87 -15.27
N TYR A 7 -4.00 -6.28 -14.57
CA TYR A 7 -4.68 -5.07 -15.04
C TYR A 7 -3.91 -3.78 -14.75
N THR A 8 -3.11 -3.73 -13.68
CA THR A 8 -2.33 -2.54 -13.32
C THR A 8 -0.90 -2.59 -13.85
N SER A 9 -0.42 -3.76 -14.24
CA SER A 9 0.99 -4.04 -14.57
C SER A 9 1.98 -3.76 -13.42
N TYR A 10 1.48 -3.53 -12.19
CA TYR A 10 2.31 -3.35 -11.01
C TYR A 10 2.36 -4.62 -10.17
N LYS A 11 3.58 -5.03 -9.81
CA LYS A 11 3.83 -6.00 -8.73
C LYS A 11 3.68 -5.33 -7.37
N SER A 12 3.49 -6.14 -6.32
CA SER A 12 3.46 -5.63 -4.95
C SER A 12 4.71 -4.81 -4.62
N SER A 13 5.90 -5.30 -5.01
CA SER A 13 7.18 -4.60 -4.81
C SER A 13 7.20 -3.20 -5.41
N ASP A 14 6.54 -2.99 -6.55
CA ASP A 14 6.60 -1.74 -7.30
C ASP A 14 5.84 -0.61 -6.59
N ILE A 15 4.83 -0.96 -5.79
CA ILE A 15 4.00 0.00 -5.05
C ILE A 15 4.42 0.17 -3.59
N GLN A 16 5.44 -0.55 -3.13
CA GLN A 16 5.86 -0.56 -1.72
C GLN A 16 6.09 0.84 -1.16
N ILE A 17 6.87 1.67 -1.85
CA ILE A 17 7.23 3.03 -1.40
C ILE A 17 5.97 3.89 -1.23
N CYS A 18 5.05 3.82 -2.20
CA CYS A 18 3.80 4.56 -2.17
C CYS A 18 2.91 4.12 -0.99
N VAL A 19 2.79 2.80 -0.76
CA VAL A 19 2.00 2.25 0.35
C VAL A 19 2.62 2.63 1.70
N CYS A 20 3.94 2.57 1.85
CA CYS A 20 4.64 3.01 3.06
C CYS A 20 4.38 4.48 3.37
N ALA A 21 4.49 5.38 2.38
CA ALA A 21 4.23 6.80 2.57
C ALA A 21 2.78 7.09 2.98
N LEU A 22 1.81 6.39 2.39
CA LEU A 22 0.40 6.50 2.77
C LEU A 22 0.15 5.99 4.20
N TRP A 23 0.80 4.89 4.58
CA TRP A 23 0.71 4.32 5.92
C TRP A 23 1.26 5.28 6.99
N GLU A 24 2.43 5.87 6.75
CA GLU A 24 3.02 6.89 7.63
C GLU A 24 2.12 8.12 7.72
N LEU A 25 1.56 8.58 6.59
CA LEU A 25 0.64 9.71 6.55
C LEU A 25 -0.62 9.44 7.39
N GLN A 26 -1.17 8.23 7.34
CA GLN A 26 -2.32 7.84 8.17
C GLN A 26 -1.96 7.81 9.66
N GLY A 27 -0.78 7.30 10.02
CA GLY A 27 -0.30 7.24 11.40
C GLY A 27 0.02 8.61 12.02
N ASN A 28 0.48 9.56 11.20
CA ASN A 28 0.86 10.92 11.64
C ASN A 28 -0.32 11.88 11.81
N THR A 29 -1.55 11.37 11.83
CA THR A 29 -2.79 12.17 11.88
C THR A 29 -2.96 13.00 13.15
N SER A 30 -2.25 12.71 14.24
CA SER A 30 -2.32 13.53 15.48
C SER A 30 -1.66 14.91 15.37
N ARG A 31 -0.81 15.15 14.36
CA ARG A 31 -0.08 16.42 14.16
C ARG A 31 -0.15 16.96 12.73
N CYS A 32 -1.01 16.39 11.88
CA CYS A 32 -1.06 16.75 10.46
C CYS A 32 -2.00 17.95 10.21
N PRO A 33 -1.63 18.95 9.39
CA PRO A 33 -2.46 20.13 9.12
C PRO A 33 -3.71 19.85 8.25
N LEU A 34 -3.96 18.60 7.88
CA LEU A 34 -5.04 18.19 6.96
C LEU A 34 -6.34 17.81 7.69
N ASN A 35 -6.72 18.58 8.71
CA ASN A 35 -7.90 18.29 9.56
C ASN A 35 -9.21 18.27 8.77
N ALA A 36 -9.37 19.14 7.76
CA ALA A 36 -10.60 19.23 6.98
C ALA A 36 -10.93 17.91 6.23
N ILE A 37 -9.93 17.20 5.71
CA ILE A 37 -10.12 15.89 5.09
C ILE A 37 -10.53 14.87 6.15
N ARG A 38 -9.87 14.88 7.31
CA ARG A 38 -10.16 13.95 8.40
C ARG A 38 -11.59 14.13 8.91
N GLU A 39 -11.99 15.36 9.23
CA GLU A 39 -13.33 15.71 9.69
C GLU A 39 -14.41 15.28 8.69
N LYS A 40 -14.18 15.50 7.38
CA LYS A 40 -15.09 15.03 6.33
C LYS A 40 -15.32 13.52 6.42
N TYR A 41 -14.25 12.73 6.50
CA TYR A 41 -14.34 11.25 6.52
C TYR A 41 -14.62 10.65 7.92
N GLN A 42 -14.75 11.48 8.96
CA GLN A 42 -15.30 11.07 10.26
C GLN A 42 -16.83 11.09 10.29
N HIS A 43 -17.47 11.75 9.33
CA HIS A 43 -18.92 11.84 9.27
C HIS A 43 -19.55 10.48 8.92
N LYS A 44 -20.70 10.14 9.52
CA LYS A 44 -21.42 8.87 9.29
C LYS A 44 -21.74 8.58 7.84
N LYS A 45 -21.94 9.62 7.02
CA LYS A 45 -22.14 9.51 5.56
C LYS A 45 -20.99 8.74 4.85
N PHE A 46 -19.79 8.75 5.43
CA PHE A 46 -18.62 8.05 4.92
C PHE A 46 -18.21 6.91 5.86
N GLU A 47 -19.15 6.34 6.62
CA GLU A 47 -18.92 5.20 7.53
C GLU A 47 -17.81 5.44 8.56
N CYS A 48 -17.53 6.72 8.88
CA CYS A 48 -16.52 7.11 9.86
C CYS A 48 -15.11 6.52 9.59
N VAL A 49 -14.76 6.25 8.33
CA VAL A 49 -13.51 5.56 7.95
C VAL A 49 -12.24 6.24 8.47
N ALA A 50 -12.27 7.55 8.73
CA ALA A 50 -11.14 8.27 9.33
C ALA A 50 -10.85 7.91 10.80
N ASN A 51 -11.75 7.20 11.47
CA ASN A 51 -11.56 6.70 12.84
C ASN A 51 -10.88 5.33 12.89
N MET A 52 -10.63 4.68 11.75
CA MET A 52 -9.93 3.41 11.70
C MET A 52 -8.44 3.60 12.05
N LEU A 53 -7.92 2.68 12.86
CA LEU A 53 -6.50 2.63 13.18
C LEU A 53 -5.72 2.09 11.98
N SER A 54 -4.50 2.61 11.79
CA SER A 54 -3.61 2.06 10.77
C SER A 54 -3.17 0.66 11.20
N PRO A 55 -3.42 -0.40 10.40
CA PRO A 55 -2.94 -1.75 10.71
C PRO A 55 -1.42 -1.81 10.54
N GLU A 56 -0.76 -2.79 11.16
CA GLU A 56 0.68 -2.99 10.95
C GLU A 56 0.99 -3.35 9.48
N LEU A 57 2.02 -2.73 8.91
CA LEU A 57 2.41 -2.98 7.52
C LEU A 57 3.35 -4.19 7.43
N ALA A 58 2.82 -5.32 6.97
CA ALA A 58 3.60 -6.54 6.75
C ALA A 58 4.53 -6.39 5.52
N GLN A 59 5.79 -6.04 5.76
CA GLN A 59 6.79 -5.81 4.70
C GLN A 59 7.02 -7.03 3.79
N SER A 60 6.77 -8.25 4.30
CA SER A 60 6.86 -9.49 3.53
C SER A 60 5.92 -9.51 2.31
N LEU A 61 4.82 -8.74 2.32
CA LEU A 61 3.89 -8.64 1.19
C LEU A 61 4.49 -7.98 -0.05
N PHE A 62 5.56 -7.22 0.12
CA PHE A 62 6.27 -6.54 -0.97
C PHE A 62 7.46 -7.34 -1.51
N SER A 63 7.76 -8.48 -0.91
CA SER A 63 8.85 -9.34 -1.36
C SER A 63 8.52 -9.93 -2.72
N ARG A 64 9.51 -9.94 -3.63
CA ARG A 64 9.36 -10.56 -4.95
C ARG A 64 9.15 -12.06 -4.80
N GLN A 65 8.13 -12.61 -5.46
CA GLN A 65 7.90 -14.06 -5.41
C GLN A 65 8.88 -14.75 -6.37
N ALA A 66 9.34 -15.96 -6.02
CA ALA A 66 10.35 -16.71 -6.80
C ALA A 66 9.97 -16.93 -8.28
N ASN A 67 8.67 -16.86 -8.59
CA ASN A 67 8.12 -17.02 -9.93
C ASN A 67 8.26 -15.78 -10.83
N ASP A 68 8.73 -14.65 -10.31
CA ASP A 68 9.02 -13.44 -11.09
C ASP A 68 10.42 -13.48 -11.74
N THR A 69 11.17 -14.57 -11.55
CA THR A 69 12.46 -14.79 -12.22
C THR A 69 12.21 -15.21 -13.66
N ASN A 70 12.60 -14.35 -14.61
CA ASN A 70 12.53 -14.68 -16.03
C ASN A 70 13.37 -15.95 -16.30
N PRO A 71 12.77 -17.06 -16.79
CA PRO A 71 13.51 -18.31 -17.04
C PRO A 71 14.59 -18.18 -18.12
N LEU A 72 14.70 -17.04 -18.80
CA LEU A 72 15.71 -16.77 -19.82
C LEU A 72 17.03 -16.18 -19.28
N LEU A 73 17.19 -15.99 -17.97
CA LEU A 73 18.45 -15.51 -17.37
C LEU A 73 19.27 -16.60 -16.66
N ILE A 74 18.89 -17.88 -16.80
CA ILE A 74 19.75 -19.00 -16.42
C ILE A 74 20.46 -19.47 -17.69
N ASN A 75 21.40 -18.68 -18.17
CA ASN A 75 22.44 -19.08 -19.12
C ASN A 75 23.41 -17.90 -19.21
N ASP A 76 24.39 -17.85 -18.31
CA ASP A 76 25.73 -17.39 -18.64
C ASP A 76 26.73 -17.83 -17.54
N SER A 77 27.64 -18.71 -17.99
CA SER A 77 28.92 -19.20 -17.41
C SER A 77 28.89 -20.13 -16.19
#